data_AF-A0A7D9J8E7-F1
#
_entry.id   AF-A0A7D9J8E7-F1
#
_cell.length_a   1.000
_cell.length_b   1.000
_cell.length_c   1.000
_cell.angle_alpha   90.00
_cell.angle_beta   90.00
_cell.angle_gamma   90.00
#
_symmetry.space_group_name_H-M   'P 1'
#
loop_
_entity.id
_entity.type
_entity.pdbx_description
1 polymer ?
#
loop_
_entity_poly.entity_id
_entity_poly.type
_entity_poly.pdbx_seq_one_letter_code
_entity_poly.pdbx_strand_id
1 'polypeptide(L)'
;MSYSNVIVKSLDTDVFLIALNAINNIIANLFFETGKGNARRIISLNKTKQHIGEQWCSSLIGFHKGRSDVNSVRYEMFKGGKYDEELLPSNQDSLDNHIRRANYQCYIWRHAVQPILRLPDFCDHGWKLDEEGNVTINWMSLAPAPDSILEFVNCKCKKGCENNRCSCVKAVMKCSDLCKCTGCKNSSTNITDSLESDSDTYNSPDECSSSDNSDDEN
;
A
#
# COMPACT_ATOMS: atom_id res chain seq x y z
N MET A 1 -22.51 18.09 -14.07
CA MET A 1 -22.88 16.97 -14.96
C MET A 1 -22.64 15.67 -14.20
N SER A 2 -23.67 14.88 -13.91
CA SER A 2 -23.51 13.53 -13.38
C SER A 2 -23.54 12.55 -14.56
N TYR A 3 -22.52 11.71 -14.68
CA TYR A 3 -22.48 10.68 -15.73
C TYR A 3 -23.17 9.43 -15.19
N SER A 4 -24.20 8.94 -15.89
CA SER A 4 -24.94 7.74 -15.47
C SER A 4 -24.13 6.44 -15.66
N ASN A 5 -23.18 6.44 -16.60
CA ASN A 5 -22.32 5.30 -16.93
C ASN A 5 -20.88 5.75 -17.11
N VAL A 6 -19.93 5.02 -16.53
CA VAL A 6 -18.49 5.29 -16.62
C VAL A 6 -17.78 4.00 -17.06
N ILE A 7 -16.89 4.12 -18.05
CA ILE A 7 -16.08 3.00 -18.55
C ILE A 7 -14.62 3.26 -18.18
N VAL A 8 -14.03 2.36 -17.41
CA VAL A 8 -12.59 2.31 -17.12
C VAL A 8 -11.95 1.38 -18.14
N LYS A 9 -11.00 1.89 -18.93
CA LYS A 9 -10.25 1.08 -19.91
C LYS A 9 -8.88 0.76 -19.35
N SER A 10 -8.60 -0.52 -19.10
CA SER A 10 -7.28 -0.95 -18.65
C SER A 10 -7.07 -2.44 -18.94
N LEU A 11 -5.81 -2.82 -19.15
CA LEU A 11 -5.40 -4.22 -19.27
C LEU A 11 -5.00 -4.84 -17.93
N ASP A 12 -4.95 -4.03 -16.88
CA ASP A 12 -4.34 -4.34 -15.60
C ASP A 12 -5.39 -4.84 -14.60
N THR A 13 -5.09 -5.97 -13.97
CA THR A 13 -5.96 -6.57 -12.96
C THR A 13 -6.07 -5.68 -11.71
N ASP A 14 -5.02 -4.95 -11.37
CA ASP A 14 -5.00 -4.08 -10.19
C ASP A 14 -6.01 -2.93 -10.33
N VAL A 15 -6.08 -2.33 -11.52
CA VAL A 15 -7.08 -1.29 -11.84
C VAL A 15 -8.50 -1.88 -11.78
N PHE A 16 -8.68 -3.14 -12.20
CA PHE A 16 -9.95 -3.84 -12.08
C PHE A 16 -10.35 -4.03 -10.60
N LEU A 17 -9.42 -4.47 -9.74
CA LEU A 17 -9.67 -4.67 -8.31
C LEU A 17 -9.96 -3.36 -7.57
N ILE A 18 -9.20 -2.30 -7.87
CA ILE A 18 -9.42 -0.95 -7.34
C ILE A 18 -10.80 -0.43 -7.76
N ALA A 19 -11.15 -0.57 -9.05
CA ALA A 19 -12.46 -0.13 -9.56
C ALA A 19 -13.62 -0.93 -8.94
N LEU A 20 -13.43 -2.23 -8.67
CA LEU A 20 -14.42 -3.08 -8.01
C LEU A 20 -14.67 -2.64 -6.57
N ASN A 21 -13.65 -2.15 -5.86
CA ASN A 21 -13.79 -1.63 -4.50
C ASN A 21 -14.39 -0.22 -4.46
N ALA A 22 -13.94 0.68 -5.35
CA ALA A 22 -14.38 2.06 -5.39
C ALA A 22 -15.84 2.24 -5.86
N ILE A 23 -16.49 1.17 -6.33
CA ILE A 23 -17.85 1.19 -6.90
C ILE A 23 -18.91 1.78 -5.95
N ASN A 24 -18.71 1.67 -4.63
CA ASN A 24 -19.63 2.22 -3.63
C ASN A 24 -19.51 3.75 -3.48
N ASN A 25 -18.37 4.31 -3.85
CA ASN A 25 -18.08 5.74 -3.77
C ASN A 25 -18.37 6.47 -5.08
N ILE A 26 -18.68 5.72 -6.14
CA ILE A 26 -18.94 6.24 -7.47
C ILE A 26 -20.44 6.12 -7.76
N ILE A 27 -21.12 7.27 -7.85
CA ILE A 27 -22.55 7.35 -8.17
C ILE A 27 -22.75 7.23 -9.69
N ALA A 28 -22.33 6.10 -10.27
CA ALA A 28 -22.47 5.79 -11.69
C ALA A 28 -22.41 4.26 -11.94
N ASN A 29 -22.96 3.80 -13.06
CA ASN A 29 -22.74 2.42 -13.48
C ASN A 29 -21.32 2.24 -14.02
N LEU A 30 -20.52 1.42 -13.36
CA LEU A 30 -19.12 1.23 -13.70
C LEU A 30 -18.91 -0.01 -14.58
N PHE A 31 -18.18 0.17 -15.67
CA PHE A 31 -17.80 -0.88 -16.61
C PHE A 31 -16.29 -0.90 -16.78
N PHE A 32 -15.71 -2.08 -16.96
CA PHE A 32 -14.28 -2.26 -17.17
C PHE A 32 -14.04 -2.86 -18.56
N GLU A 33 -13.37 -2.11 -19.43
CA GLU A 33 -12.97 -2.57 -20.76
C GLU A 33 -11.52 -3.08 -20.71
N THR A 34 -11.31 -4.34 -21.12
CA THR A 34 -10.00 -5.00 -21.12
C THR A 34 -9.83 -5.89 -22.35
N GLY A 35 -8.59 -6.29 -22.65
CA GLY A 35 -8.20 -7.05 -23.85
C GLY A 35 -7.73 -6.19 -25.04
N LYS A 36 -7.08 -6.82 -26.02
CA LYS A 36 -6.59 -6.18 -27.25
C LYS A 36 -7.26 -6.80 -28.49
N GLY A 37 -7.51 -5.98 -29.52
CA GLY A 37 -8.09 -6.43 -30.78
C GLY A 37 -9.43 -7.16 -30.60
N ASN A 38 -9.54 -8.36 -31.19
CA ASN A 38 -10.75 -9.19 -31.12
C ASN A 38 -11.02 -9.79 -29.74
N ALA A 39 -10.07 -9.72 -28.80
CA ALA A 39 -10.24 -10.19 -27.42
C ALA A 39 -10.74 -9.11 -26.45
N ARG A 40 -11.14 -7.93 -26.97
CA ARG A 40 -11.74 -6.86 -26.16
C ARG A 40 -13.06 -7.31 -25.56
N ARG A 41 -13.22 -7.05 -24.27
CA ARG A 41 -14.45 -7.35 -23.52
C ARG A 41 -14.77 -6.24 -22.54
N ILE A 42 -16.05 -6.02 -22.31
CA ILE A 42 -16.57 -5.07 -21.34
C ILE A 42 -17.22 -5.86 -20.20
N ILE A 43 -16.72 -5.66 -18.99
CA ILE A 43 -17.17 -6.32 -17.77
C ILE A 43 -17.96 -5.31 -16.95
N SER A 44 -19.20 -5.62 -16.57
CA SER A 44 -19.97 -4.77 -15.67
C SER A 44 -19.56 -5.01 -14.23
N LEU A 45 -18.94 -4.01 -13.60
CA LEU A 45 -18.47 -4.14 -12.22
C LEU A 45 -19.65 -4.25 -11.24
N ASN A 46 -20.80 -3.63 -11.55
CA ASN A 46 -22.03 -3.77 -10.78
C ASN A 46 -22.54 -5.23 -10.77
N LYS A 47 -22.55 -5.89 -11.93
CA LYS A 47 -22.94 -7.30 -12.03
C LYS A 47 -21.93 -8.21 -11.35
N THR A 48 -20.64 -7.93 -11.52
CA THR A 48 -19.57 -8.67 -10.85
C THR A 48 -19.68 -8.55 -9.32
N LYS A 49 -20.00 -7.36 -8.79
CA LYS A 49 -20.28 -7.14 -7.37
C LYS A 49 -21.46 -7.97 -6.88
N GLN A 50 -22.58 -7.97 -7.62
CA GLN A 50 -23.75 -8.79 -7.26
C GLN A 50 -23.43 -10.29 -7.22
N HIS A 51 -22.58 -10.76 -8.14
CA HIS A 51 -22.22 -12.17 -8.24
C HIS A 51 -21.23 -12.62 -7.16
N ILE A 52 -20.21 -11.80 -6.89
CA ILE A 52 -19.12 -12.11 -5.95
C ILE A 52 -19.52 -11.77 -4.50
N GLY A 53 -20.39 -10.79 -4.31
CA GLY A 53 -20.88 -10.32 -3.01
C GLY A 53 -20.05 -9.16 -2.45
N GLU A 54 -20.72 -8.22 -1.79
CA GLU A 54 -20.10 -6.99 -1.26
C GLU A 54 -18.98 -7.27 -0.27
N GLN A 55 -19.18 -8.26 0.59
CA GLN A 55 -18.17 -8.75 1.51
C GLN A 55 -16.92 -9.28 0.81
N TRP A 56 -17.03 -9.86 -0.39
CA TRP A 56 -15.86 -10.30 -1.17
C TRP A 56 -15.24 -9.20 -2.01
N CYS A 57 -16.00 -8.20 -2.49
CA CYS A 57 -15.43 -7.02 -3.16
C CYS A 57 -14.63 -6.15 -2.20
N SER A 58 -15.17 -5.90 -1.01
CA SER A 58 -14.43 -5.33 0.12
C SER A 58 -13.30 -6.26 0.54
N SER A 59 -13.56 -7.58 0.50
CA SER A 59 -12.54 -8.58 0.75
C SER A 59 -11.61 -8.84 -0.44
N LEU A 60 -11.60 -8.12 -1.57
CA LEU A 60 -10.70 -8.37 -2.72
C LEU A 60 -9.53 -7.39 -2.76
N ILE A 61 -9.83 -6.16 -2.34
CA ILE A 61 -8.89 -5.37 -1.55
C ILE A 61 -8.63 -6.06 -0.21
N GLY A 62 -9.17 -7.26 0.08
CA GLY A 62 -9.29 -7.85 1.39
C GLY A 62 -8.72 -9.27 1.69
N PHE A 63 -8.48 -10.03 0.64
CA PHE A 63 -7.28 -10.81 0.43
C PHE A 63 -6.05 -9.87 0.29
N HIS A 64 -6.31 -8.61 0.67
CA HIS A 64 -5.54 -7.44 0.97
C HIS A 64 -6.18 -6.63 2.21
N LYS A 65 -7.06 -7.25 3.07
CA LYS A 65 -8.03 -6.76 4.15
C LYS A 65 -9.34 -7.60 4.42
N GLY A 66 -9.27 -8.69 5.17
CA GLY A 66 -10.41 -9.51 5.62
C GLY A 66 -10.54 -9.40 7.13
N ARG A 67 -10.68 -8.16 7.63
CA ARG A 67 -10.15 -7.59 8.89
C ARG A 67 -8.68 -7.14 8.77
N SER A 68 -8.46 -5.91 9.26
CA SER A 68 -7.20 -5.16 9.46
C SER A 68 -6.27 -5.02 8.23
N ASP A 69 -5.55 -3.89 8.19
CA ASP A 69 -4.51 -3.45 7.24
C ASP A 69 -3.82 -4.50 6.32
N VAL A 70 -3.31 -4.05 5.16
CA VAL A 70 -2.57 -4.90 4.20
C VAL A 70 -1.42 -5.68 4.85
N ASN A 71 -0.79 -5.11 5.87
CA ASN A 71 0.32 -5.77 6.56
C ASN A 71 -0.16 -6.96 7.39
N SER A 72 -1.37 -6.91 7.98
CA SER A 72 -2.01 -8.06 8.65
C SER A 72 -2.14 -9.26 7.70
N VAL A 73 -2.63 -9.04 6.48
CA VAL A 73 -2.76 -10.13 5.48
C VAL A 73 -1.40 -10.62 5.02
N ARG A 74 -0.47 -9.71 4.74
CA ARG A 74 0.92 -10.05 4.41
C ARG A 74 1.55 -10.91 5.51
N TYR A 75 1.29 -10.59 6.78
CA TYR A 75 1.77 -11.33 7.94
C TYR A 75 1.16 -12.73 8.05
N GLU A 76 -0.15 -12.88 7.87
CA GLU A 76 -0.80 -14.20 7.88
C GLU A 76 -0.30 -15.11 6.74
N MET A 77 -0.09 -14.55 5.54
CA MET A 77 0.50 -15.27 4.41
C MET A 77 1.92 -15.74 4.72
N PHE A 78 2.73 -14.86 5.32
CA PHE A 78 4.09 -15.19 5.77
C PHE A 78 4.08 -16.30 6.83
N LYS A 79 3.22 -16.22 7.86
CA LYS A 79 3.06 -17.25 8.89
C LYS A 79 2.65 -18.61 8.31
N GLY A 80 1.86 -18.60 7.24
CA GLY A 80 1.44 -19.81 6.53
C GLY A 80 2.61 -20.58 5.90
N GLY A 81 3.77 -19.94 5.69
CA GLY A 81 5.00 -20.57 5.16
C GLY A 81 4.86 -21.14 3.75
N LYS A 82 3.84 -20.71 3.00
CA LYS A 82 3.46 -21.26 1.68
C LYS A 82 3.84 -20.35 0.51
N TYR A 83 4.36 -19.16 0.79
CA TYR A 83 4.60 -18.13 -0.22
C TYR A 83 6.03 -17.62 -0.09
N ASP A 84 6.76 -17.62 -1.21
CA ASP A 84 8.03 -16.91 -1.34
C ASP A 84 7.79 -15.41 -1.14
N GLU A 85 8.80 -14.68 -0.67
CA GLU A 85 8.69 -13.24 -0.37
C GLU A 85 8.19 -12.41 -1.57
N GLU A 86 8.60 -12.79 -2.78
CA GLU A 86 8.19 -12.17 -4.04
C GLU A 86 6.70 -12.37 -4.37
N LEU A 87 6.07 -13.39 -3.78
CA LEU A 87 4.64 -13.70 -3.95
C LEU A 87 3.78 -13.07 -2.87
N LEU A 88 4.38 -12.45 -1.86
CA LEU A 88 3.64 -11.71 -0.84
C LEU A 88 3.11 -10.39 -1.44
N PRO A 89 1.87 -9.99 -1.11
CA PRO A 89 1.33 -8.71 -1.54
C PRO A 89 2.19 -7.56 -1.02
N SER A 90 2.25 -6.43 -1.73
CA SER A 90 2.96 -5.23 -1.25
C SER A 90 2.54 -4.86 0.17
N ASN A 91 3.42 -4.20 0.93
CA ASN A 91 3.01 -3.62 2.21
C ASN A 91 2.08 -2.41 1.97
N GLN A 92 1.34 -2.01 3.02
CA GLN A 92 0.36 -0.93 2.95
C GLN A 92 0.96 0.38 2.40
N ASP A 93 2.15 0.75 2.87
CA ASP A 93 2.80 2.01 2.49
C ASP A 93 3.23 2.03 1.01
N SER A 94 3.76 0.91 0.51
CA SER A 94 4.11 0.78 -0.90
C SER A 94 2.87 0.84 -1.81
N LEU A 95 1.78 0.22 -1.39
CA LEU A 95 0.50 0.33 -2.08
C LEU A 95 -0.02 1.77 -2.09
N ASP A 96 0.01 2.45 -0.97
CA ASP A 96 -0.50 3.83 -0.86
C ASP A 96 0.27 4.75 -1.82
N ASN A 97 1.59 4.60 -1.88
CA ASN A 97 2.42 5.33 -2.84
C ASN A 97 2.10 4.96 -4.30
N HIS A 98 1.79 3.69 -4.60
CA HIS A 98 1.34 3.29 -5.94
C HIS A 98 0.02 3.95 -6.33
N ILE A 99 -0.97 3.97 -5.42
CA ILE A 99 -2.27 4.60 -5.64
C ILE A 99 -2.11 6.10 -5.88
N ARG A 100 -1.29 6.78 -5.06
CA ARG A 100 -0.98 8.20 -5.22
C ARG A 100 -0.40 8.51 -6.60
N ARG A 101 0.55 7.70 -7.07
CA ARG A 101 1.14 7.86 -8.40
C ARG A 101 0.12 7.67 -9.51
N ALA A 102 -0.66 6.59 -9.44
CA ALA A 102 -1.70 6.31 -10.43
C ALA A 102 -2.73 7.46 -10.51
N ASN A 103 -3.14 8.00 -9.36
CA ASN A 103 -4.05 9.13 -9.28
C ASN A 103 -3.46 10.40 -9.91
N TYR A 104 -2.19 10.69 -9.66
CA TYR A 104 -1.50 11.83 -10.26
C TYR A 104 -1.39 11.72 -11.78
N GLN A 105 -1.05 10.54 -12.30
CA GLN A 105 -1.04 10.29 -13.75
C GLN A 105 -2.43 10.47 -14.36
N CYS A 106 -3.47 9.97 -13.69
CA CYS A 106 -4.86 10.17 -14.12
C CYS A 106 -5.25 11.65 -14.11
N TYR A 107 -4.81 12.43 -13.11
CA TYR A 107 -5.02 13.87 -13.05
C TYR A 107 -4.41 14.57 -14.27
N ILE A 108 -3.17 14.25 -14.63
CA ILE A 108 -2.51 14.81 -15.82
C ILE A 108 -3.31 14.47 -17.08
N TRP A 109 -3.63 13.18 -17.29
CA TRP A 109 -4.32 12.73 -18.49
C TRP A 109 -5.70 13.35 -18.63
N ARG A 110 -6.43 13.51 -17.52
CA ARG A 110 -7.75 14.16 -17.51
C ARG A 110 -7.69 15.61 -17.99
N HIS A 111 -6.56 16.27 -17.82
CA HIS A 111 -6.38 17.67 -18.20
C HIS A 111 -5.46 17.84 -19.42
N ALA A 112 -5.15 16.77 -20.16
CA ALA A 112 -4.22 16.80 -21.29
C ALA A 112 -4.63 17.74 -22.44
N VAL A 113 -5.91 18.12 -22.51
CA VAL A 113 -6.43 19.07 -23.50
C VAL A 113 -6.39 20.53 -23.03
N GLN A 114 -6.05 20.77 -21.77
CA GLN A 114 -5.91 22.13 -21.25
C GLN A 114 -4.56 22.70 -21.69
N PRO A 115 -4.52 23.94 -22.21
CA PRO A 115 -3.28 24.56 -22.68
C PRO A 115 -2.31 24.88 -21.54
N ILE A 116 -2.82 25.03 -20.31
CA ILE A 116 -2.02 25.27 -19.11
C ILE A 116 -2.50 24.31 -18.04
N LEU A 117 -1.58 23.49 -17.54
CA LEU A 117 -1.84 22.52 -16.49
C LEU A 117 -1.25 22.99 -15.17
N ARG A 118 -2.11 23.21 -14.16
CA ARG A 118 -1.65 23.44 -12.78
C ARG A 118 -1.47 22.10 -12.10
N LEU A 119 -0.23 21.65 -12.00
CA LEU A 119 0.13 20.40 -11.36
C LEU A 119 0.22 20.58 -9.84
N PRO A 120 -0.35 19.67 -9.04
CA PRO A 120 0.03 19.58 -7.63
C PRO A 120 1.48 19.10 -7.52
N ASP A 121 2.11 19.29 -6.36
CA ASP A 121 3.47 18.80 -6.12
C ASP A 121 3.53 17.28 -6.29
N PHE A 122 4.50 16.79 -7.07
CA PHE A 122 4.69 15.37 -7.31
C PHE A 122 5.21 14.63 -6.07
N CYS A 123 5.86 15.32 -5.11
CA CYS A 123 6.41 14.70 -3.91
C CYS A 123 5.31 14.08 -3.03
N ASP A 124 4.16 14.75 -2.92
CA ASP A 124 2.97 14.24 -2.21
C ASP A 124 2.26 13.10 -2.95
N HIS A 125 2.71 12.79 -4.17
CA HIS A 125 2.06 11.83 -5.06
C HIS A 125 2.88 10.58 -5.31
N GLY A 126 3.83 10.25 -4.44
CA GLY A 126 4.58 8.99 -4.47
C GLY A 126 5.83 9.03 -5.34
N TRP A 127 6.35 10.23 -5.61
CA TRP A 127 7.68 10.49 -6.15
C TRP A 127 8.51 11.27 -5.12
N LYS A 128 9.82 11.37 -5.34
CA LYS A 128 10.74 12.18 -4.53
C LYS A 128 11.93 12.62 -5.38
N LEU A 129 12.71 13.57 -4.87
CA LEU A 129 14.01 13.90 -5.45
C LEU A 129 15.09 12.97 -4.86
N ASP A 130 16.06 12.57 -5.68
CA ASP A 130 17.29 11.95 -5.20
C ASP A 130 18.34 13.00 -4.82
N GLU A 131 19.51 12.54 -4.38
CA GLU A 131 20.62 13.40 -3.94
C GLU A 131 21.15 14.30 -5.06
N GLU A 132 20.93 13.93 -6.32
CA GLU A 132 21.32 14.69 -7.50
C GLU A 132 20.21 15.62 -8.01
N GLY A 133 19.04 15.63 -7.35
CA GLY A 133 17.89 16.44 -7.74
C GLY A 133 17.06 15.85 -8.88
N ASN A 134 17.23 14.57 -9.23
CA ASN A 134 16.39 13.90 -10.22
C ASN A 134 15.12 13.34 -9.57
N VAL A 135 14.03 13.32 -10.35
CA VAL A 135 12.76 12.73 -9.91
C VAL A 135 12.87 11.21 -9.95
N THR A 136 12.69 10.58 -8.79
CA THR A 136 12.66 9.12 -8.63
C THR A 136 11.38 8.65 -7.96
N ILE A 137 11.10 7.36 -8.04
CA ILE A 137 9.91 6.76 -7.43
C ILE A 137 10.11 6.68 -5.93
N ASN A 138 9.13 7.16 -5.16
CA ASN A 138 9.04 6.85 -3.74
C ASN A 138 8.36 5.48 -3.58
N TRP A 139 9.17 4.42 -3.51
CA TRP A 139 8.68 3.03 -3.42
C TRP A 139 8.00 2.71 -2.09
N MET A 140 8.55 3.26 -1.01
CA MET A 140 8.09 3.13 0.37
C MET A 140 8.78 4.20 1.22
N SER A 141 8.04 4.72 2.19
CA SER A 141 8.49 5.64 3.24
C SER A 141 8.75 4.92 4.57
N LEU A 142 8.27 3.68 4.72
CA LEU A 142 8.48 2.83 5.89
C LEU A 142 9.29 1.59 5.56
N ALA A 143 9.91 0.99 6.58
CA ALA A 143 10.62 -0.27 6.45
C ALA A 143 9.67 -1.40 5.96
N PRO A 144 10.16 -2.35 5.15
CA PRO A 144 9.32 -3.37 4.52
C PRO A 144 8.69 -4.36 5.52
N ALA A 145 9.34 -4.58 6.67
CA ALA A 145 8.86 -5.38 7.80
C ALA A 145 9.66 -5.02 9.08
N PRO A 146 9.17 -5.36 10.28
CA PRO A 146 9.96 -5.27 11.53
C PRO A 146 11.22 -6.15 11.49
N ASP A 147 12.32 -5.68 12.10
CA ASP A 147 13.63 -6.37 12.13
C ASP A 147 13.53 -7.84 12.59
N SER A 148 12.68 -8.10 13.59
CA SER A 148 12.46 -9.45 14.13
C SER A 148 11.97 -10.48 13.12
N ILE A 149 11.28 -10.03 12.06
CA ILE A 149 10.82 -10.87 10.96
C ILE A 149 11.93 -11.07 9.94
N LEU A 150 12.71 -10.02 9.65
CA LEU A 150 13.83 -10.05 8.70
C LEU A 150 14.98 -10.96 9.19
N GLU A 151 15.21 -11.04 10.51
CA GLU A 151 16.23 -11.93 11.07
C GLU A 151 15.78 -13.40 11.19
N PHE A 152 14.52 -13.73 10.84
CA PHE A 152 13.93 -15.08 10.88
C PHE A 152 14.12 -15.83 12.22
N VAL A 153 14.26 -15.12 13.33
CA VAL A 153 14.56 -15.73 14.63
C VAL A 153 13.29 -16.28 15.28
N ASN A 154 13.11 -17.61 15.23
CA ASN A 154 12.08 -18.32 15.97
C ASN A 154 12.68 -19.40 16.87
N CYS A 155 11.94 -19.82 17.90
CA CYS A 155 12.38 -20.86 18.84
C CYS A 155 11.36 -21.99 18.99
N LYS A 156 11.82 -23.13 19.52
CA LYS A 156 10.99 -24.33 19.81
C LYS A 156 11.17 -24.78 21.28
N CYS A 157 11.44 -23.82 22.16
CA CYS A 157 11.83 -24.08 23.55
C CYS A 157 10.69 -24.69 24.36
N LYS A 158 11.01 -25.62 25.26
CA LYS A 158 10.02 -26.28 26.15
C LYS A 158 10.05 -25.79 27.60
N LYS A 159 11.08 -25.01 27.96
CA LYS A 159 11.39 -24.57 29.33
C LYS A 159 11.28 -23.05 29.47
N GLY A 160 10.22 -22.45 28.91
CA GLY A 160 9.82 -21.07 29.22
C GLY A 160 10.63 -19.90 28.68
N CYS A 161 11.65 -20.10 27.84
CA CYS A 161 12.38 -19.03 27.13
C CYS A 161 12.99 -17.93 28.04
N GLU A 162 13.65 -18.29 29.14
CA GLU A 162 14.17 -17.31 30.13
C GLU A 162 15.67 -17.00 30.00
N ASN A 163 16.40 -17.71 29.16
CA ASN A 163 17.86 -17.58 29.07
C ASN A 163 18.35 -17.79 27.63
N ASN A 164 19.66 -17.57 27.43
CA ASN A 164 20.35 -17.64 26.14
C ASN A 164 20.33 -19.02 25.45
N ARG A 165 19.65 -20.03 26.02
CA ARG A 165 19.30 -21.27 25.29
C ARG A 165 18.12 -21.07 24.32
N CYS A 166 17.34 -20.00 24.49
CA CYS A 166 16.36 -19.57 23.52
C CYS A 166 17.04 -18.70 22.46
N SER A 167 16.83 -19.02 21.17
CA SER A 167 17.34 -18.23 20.04
C SER A 167 16.85 -16.79 20.08
N CYS A 168 15.58 -16.56 20.45
CA CYS A 168 15.01 -15.23 20.57
C CYS A 168 15.70 -14.41 21.68
N VAL A 169 15.90 -14.99 22.87
CA VAL A 169 16.61 -14.31 23.96
C VAL A 169 18.07 -14.03 23.60
N LYS A 170 18.74 -14.98 22.94
CA LYS A 170 20.12 -14.82 22.48
C LYS A 170 20.25 -13.69 21.44
N ALA A 171 19.24 -13.51 20.59
CA ALA A 171 19.13 -12.41 19.64
C ALA A 171 18.58 -11.11 20.27
N VAL A 172 18.36 -11.08 21.59
CA VAL A 172 17.84 -9.91 22.32
C VAL A 172 16.42 -9.52 21.83
N MET A 173 15.59 -10.51 21.49
CA MET A 173 14.23 -10.30 20.98
C MET A 173 13.16 -11.05 21.78
N LYS A 174 11.93 -10.53 21.75
CA LYS A 174 10.75 -11.24 22.26
C LYS A 174 10.36 -12.37 21.32
N CYS A 175 9.88 -13.47 21.89
CA CYS A 175 9.28 -14.55 21.12
C CYS A 175 7.98 -14.05 20.50
N SER A 176 7.89 -14.09 19.18
CA SER A 176 6.66 -13.87 18.41
C SER A 176 5.79 -15.14 18.35
N ASP A 177 4.60 -15.02 17.79
CA ASP A 177 3.68 -16.13 17.47
C ASP A 177 4.23 -17.10 16.41
N LEU A 178 5.35 -16.76 15.73
CA LEU A 178 6.12 -17.69 14.90
C LEU A 178 6.86 -18.76 15.73
N CYS A 179 7.09 -18.50 17.03
CA CYS A 179 7.78 -19.44 17.91
C CYS A 179 6.86 -20.62 18.29
N LYS A 180 7.40 -21.84 18.21
CA LYS A 180 6.70 -23.07 18.63
C LYS A 180 7.06 -23.47 20.06
N CYS A 181 7.35 -22.50 20.92
CA CYS A 181 7.73 -22.74 22.31
C CYS A 181 6.51 -22.97 23.21
N THR A 182 6.69 -23.72 24.29
CA THR A 182 5.63 -24.02 25.27
C THR A 182 5.92 -23.33 26.61
N GLY A 183 4.88 -22.75 27.22
CA GLY A 183 4.99 -22.04 28.50
C GLY A 183 5.92 -20.81 28.43
N CYS A 184 5.92 -20.11 27.29
CA CYS A 184 6.83 -19.00 27.02
C CYS A 184 6.65 -17.86 28.03
N LYS A 185 7.74 -17.41 28.64
CA LYS A 185 7.80 -16.22 29.49
C LYS A 185 8.44 -15.01 28.78
N ASN A 186 8.87 -15.20 27.53
CA ASN A 186 9.45 -14.17 26.69
C ASN A 186 8.48 -13.73 25.57
N SER A 187 7.16 -13.70 25.83
CA SER A 187 6.18 -13.27 24.83
C SER A 187 6.04 -11.75 24.76
N SER A 188 5.63 -11.25 23.60
CA SER A 188 5.09 -9.91 23.40
C SER A 188 3.61 -9.87 23.80
N THR A 189 3.29 -9.65 25.06
CA THR A 189 1.89 -9.41 25.48
C THR A 189 1.41 -8.06 24.95
N ASN A 190 0.44 -8.06 24.02
CA ASN A 190 -0.43 -6.96 23.56
C ASN A 190 0.19 -5.55 23.53
N ILE A 191 0.64 -5.11 22.35
CA ILE A 191 0.72 -3.68 22.03
C ILE A 191 -0.73 -3.19 21.87
N THR A 192 -1.33 -2.73 22.97
CA THR A 192 -2.44 -1.77 22.89
C THR A 192 -1.85 -0.43 22.50
N ASP A 193 -2.37 0.14 21.41
CA ASP A 193 -2.33 1.56 21.03
C ASP A 193 -1.55 2.46 21.99
N SER A 194 -0.26 2.64 21.69
CA SER A 194 0.47 3.86 22.01
C SER A 194 0.94 4.46 20.70
N LEU A 195 -0.03 4.70 19.80
CA LEU A 195 0.07 5.86 18.94
C LEU A 195 -0.32 7.03 19.84
N GLU A 196 0.70 7.65 20.42
CA GLU A 196 0.55 9.00 20.95
C GLU A 196 -0.07 9.83 19.82
N SER A 197 -1.26 10.36 20.09
CA SER A 197 -1.87 11.38 19.29
C SER A 197 -1.03 12.65 19.45
N ASP A 198 0.09 12.72 18.75
CA ASP A 198 0.76 13.99 18.55
C ASP A 198 -0.08 14.81 17.58
N SER A 199 -0.86 15.70 18.18
CA SER A 199 -1.46 16.82 17.51
C SER A 199 -0.34 17.74 17.01
N ASP A 200 0.25 17.40 15.88
CA ASP A 200 1.18 18.29 15.21
C ASP A 200 0.39 19.39 14.51
N THR A 201 0.34 20.52 15.20
CA THR A 201 0.08 21.83 14.61
C THR A 201 1.05 21.99 13.46
N TYR A 202 0.52 22.09 12.22
CA TYR A 202 1.27 22.46 11.03
C TYR A 202 2.02 23.78 11.27
N ASN A 203 3.30 23.69 11.62
CA ASN A 203 4.25 24.75 11.35
C ASN A 203 5.02 24.34 10.10
N SER A 204 4.65 24.97 8.99
CA SER A 204 5.36 24.93 7.72
C SER A 204 6.77 25.49 7.92
N PRO A 205 7.84 24.72 7.64
CA PRO A 205 9.11 25.32 7.26
C PRO A 205 9.00 25.67 5.78
N ASP A 206 8.75 26.95 5.51
CA ASP A 206 9.14 27.55 4.24
C ASP A 206 10.64 27.29 4.03
N GLU A 207 11.02 26.63 2.94
CA GLU A 207 12.18 26.97 2.11
C GLU A 207 12.41 25.91 1.01
N CYS A 208 12.01 26.24 -0.21
CA CYS A 208 12.79 25.88 -1.39
C CYS A 208 12.83 27.11 -2.30
N SER A 209 13.93 27.86 -2.19
CA SER A 209 14.21 29.05 -2.99
C SER A 209 14.33 28.69 -4.46
N SER A 210 13.48 29.29 -5.28
CA SER A 210 13.66 29.33 -6.73
C SER A 210 14.60 30.50 -7.05
N SER A 211 15.83 30.20 -7.42
CA SER A 211 16.75 31.20 -7.97
C SER A 211 16.46 31.36 -9.47
N ASP A 212 15.62 32.33 -9.81
CA ASP A 212 15.48 32.82 -11.19
C ASP A 212 16.74 33.61 -11.56
N ASN A 213 17.61 33.03 -12.39
CA ASN A 213 18.58 33.80 -13.16
C ASN A 213 17.95 34.10 -14.51
N SER A 214 17.36 35.27 -14.63
CA SER A 214 17.09 35.91 -15.91
C SER A 214 18.39 36.55 -16.40
N ASP A 215 18.99 35.97 -17.44
CA ASP A 215 19.96 36.64 -18.29
C ASP A 215 19.26 37.79 -19.02
N ASP A 216 19.67 39.03 -18.74
CA ASP A 216 19.37 40.18 -19.58
C ASP A 216 20.68 40.86 -20.00
N GLU A 217 20.76 41.08 -21.32
CA GLU A 217 21.84 41.68 -22.08
C GLU A 217 22.18 43.12 -21.61
N ASN A 218 23.47 43.44 -21.53
CA ASN A 218 24.08 44.62 -22.18
C ASN A 218 25.61 44.54 -22.20
#